data_AF-A0A969LM74-F1
#
_entry.id   AF-A0A969LM74-F1
#
_cell.length_a   1.000
_cell.length_b   1.000
_cell.length_c   1.000
_cell.angle_alpha   90.00
_cell.angle_beta   90.00
_cell.angle_gamma   90.00
#
_symmetry.space_group_name_H-M   'P 1'
#
loop_
_entity.id
_entity.type
_entity.pdbx_description
1 polymer ?
#
loop_
_entity_poly.entity_id
_entity_poly.type
_entity_poly.pdbx_seq_one_letter_code
_entity_poly.pdbx_strand_id
1 'polypeptide(L)'
;MNDLMLQSAQKSVAAAKGNMYPNISAFGGLSTNYVDIKVPQFQGGPKTPTGATVNVSGTDYDVVAPSFIIVGEKVIPLGKQFRNNFGQNIGIGLNVPIFNGRVARTNWERSKLNVRLYELQKEQGEQQLKQDIYTAYTNAVAALQKFNADKKTVETTTKVYEFAQKRYDVNLLSTYDLITSQNNMQSAKYQALYSTI
;
A
#
# COMPACT_ATOMS: atom_id res chain seq x y z
N MET A 1 1.08 -11.40 14.85
CA MET A 1 -0.11 -10.83 14.16
C MET A 1 -0.77 -9.84 15.12
N ASN A 2 -0.97 -8.58 14.73
CA ASN A 2 -1.50 -7.56 15.66
C ASN A 2 -3.02 -7.47 15.56
N ASP A 3 -3.71 -7.22 16.67
CA ASP A 3 -5.17 -7.02 16.70
C ASP A 3 -5.64 -5.88 15.77
N LEU A 4 -4.76 -4.91 15.51
CA LEU A 4 -5.00 -3.82 14.56
C LEU A 4 -5.19 -4.32 13.12
N MET A 5 -4.51 -5.41 12.72
CA MET A 5 -4.68 -6.02 11.39
C MET A 5 -6.03 -6.74 11.28
N LEU A 6 -6.48 -7.38 12.36
CA LEU A 6 -7.80 -7.99 12.40
C LEU A 6 -8.90 -6.90 12.35
N GLN A 7 -8.74 -5.83 13.11
CA GLN A 7 -9.66 -4.71 13.12
C GLN A 7 -9.72 -4.01 11.75
N SER A 8 -8.58 -3.79 11.09
CA SER A 8 -8.54 -3.20 9.75
C SER A 8 -9.25 -4.10 8.73
N ALA A 9 -9.09 -5.42 8.82
CA ALA A 9 -9.79 -6.37 7.99
C ALA A 9 -11.31 -6.34 8.20
N GLN A 10 -11.77 -6.22 9.45
CA GLN A 10 -13.20 -6.05 9.75
C GLN A 10 -13.76 -4.74 9.16
N LYS A 11 -12.99 -3.65 9.21
CA LYS A 11 -13.36 -2.39 8.54
C LYS A 11 -13.40 -2.54 7.01
N SER A 12 -12.51 -3.34 6.44
CA SER A 12 -12.55 -3.69 5.01
C SER A 12 -13.81 -4.50 4.63
N VAL A 13 -14.30 -5.39 5.50
CA VAL A 13 -15.61 -6.06 5.30
C VAL A 13 -16.75 -5.05 5.25
N ALA A 14 -16.75 -4.08 6.17
CA ALA A 14 -17.77 -3.03 6.19
C ALA A 14 -17.71 -2.15 4.93
N ALA A 15 -16.50 -1.78 4.48
CA ALA A 15 -16.31 -1.05 3.23
C ALA A 15 -16.79 -1.84 2.00
N ALA A 16 -16.46 -3.14 1.92
CA ALA A 16 -16.94 -4.02 0.85
C ALA A 16 -18.47 -4.17 0.86
N LYS A 17 -19.09 -4.17 2.05
CA LYS A 17 -20.54 -4.13 2.19
C LYS A 17 -21.12 -2.79 1.69
N GLY A 18 -20.40 -1.69 1.91
CA GLY A 18 -20.75 -0.35 1.44
C GLY A 18 -21.00 -0.27 -0.07
N ASN A 19 -20.26 -1.04 -0.87
CA ASN A 19 -20.43 -1.10 -2.33
C ASN A 19 -21.77 -1.68 -2.80
N MET A 20 -22.53 -2.34 -1.91
CA MET A 20 -23.89 -2.83 -2.21
C MET A 20 -24.97 -1.79 -1.90
N TYR A 21 -24.61 -0.68 -1.25
CA TYR A 21 -25.53 0.41 -0.96
C TYR A 21 -25.43 1.52 -2.01
N PRO A 22 -26.44 2.40 -2.08
CA PRO A 22 -26.35 3.59 -2.90
C PRO A 22 -25.16 4.46 -2.51
N ASN A 23 -24.46 5.01 -3.51
CA ASN A 23 -23.48 6.06 -3.27
C ASN A 23 -24.09 7.42 -3.62
N ILE A 24 -23.81 8.42 -2.78
CA ILE A 24 -24.18 9.82 -3.00
C ILE A 24 -22.89 10.59 -3.21
N SER A 25 -22.80 11.30 -4.32
CA SER A 25 -21.67 12.17 -4.65
C SER A 25 -22.17 13.59 -4.88
N ALA A 26 -21.33 14.57 -4.59
CA ALA A 26 -21.58 15.96 -4.94
C ALA A 26 -20.39 16.46 -5.75
N PHE A 27 -20.67 17.20 -6.81
CA PHE A 27 -19.65 17.78 -7.66
C PHE A 27 -19.96 19.24 -7.94
N GLY A 28 -18.91 20.05 -8.03
CA GLY A 28 -18.99 21.46 -8.36
C GLY A 28 -17.88 21.82 -9.34
N GLY A 29 -18.18 22.70 -10.28
CA GLY A 29 -17.25 23.15 -11.30
C GLY A 29 -17.38 24.64 -11.54
N LEU A 30 -16.23 25.30 -11.71
CA LEU A 30 -16.13 26.62 -12.30
C LEU A 30 -15.40 26.42 -13.63
N SER A 31 -16.01 26.84 -14.73
CA SER A 31 -15.40 26.73 -16.04
C SER A 31 -15.54 28.05 -16.79
N THR A 32 -14.60 28.31 -17.69
CA THR A 32 -14.72 29.39 -18.65
C THR A 32 -14.13 28.93 -19.95
N ASN A 33 -14.84 29.20 -21.05
CA ASN A 33 -14.40 28.84 -22.39
C ASN A 33 -14.13 30.10 -23.20
N TYR A 34 -12.96 30.17 -23.82
CA TYR A 34 -12.63 31.19 -24.80
C TYR A 34 -13.15 30.77 -26.17
N VAL A 35 -13.77 31.69 -26.91
CA VAL A 35 -14.26 31.42 -28.27
C VAL A 35 -13.82 32.55 -29.19
N ASP A 36 -12.99 32.22 -30.18
CA ASP A 36 -12.49 33.19 -31.16
C ASP A 36 -13.48 33.39 -32.32
N ILE A 37 -14.62 34.04 -32.04
CA ILE A 37 -15.58 34.41 -33.08
C ILE A 37 -15.18 35.75 -33.68
N LYS A 38 -14.75 35.71 -34.95
CA LYS A 38 -14.46 36.89 -35.77
C LYS A 38 -15.69 37.27 -36.56
N VAL A 39 -16.26 38.46 -36.30
CA VAL A 39 -17.41 38.97 -37.05
C VAL A 39 -16.88 39.98 -38.08
N PRO A 40 -17.16 39.78 -39.39
CA PRO A 40 -16.71 40.70 -40.41
C PRO A 40 -17.39 42.07 -40.22
N GLN A 41 -16.60 43.13 -40.27
CA GLN A 41 -17.10 44.49 -40.27
C GLN A 41 -17.23 44.97 -41.72
N PHE A 42 -18.46 45.34 -42.07
CA PHE A 42 -18.79 45.90 -43.36
C PHE A 42 -18.72 47.42 -43.29
N GLN A 43 -17.99 48.04 -44.21
CA GLN A 43 -18.03 49.48 -44.45
C GLN A 43 -18.69 49.74 -45.79
N GLY A 44 -19.44 50.84 -45.91
CA GLY A 44 -20.03 51.26 -47.17
C GLY A 44 -18.93 51.50 -48.22
N GLY A 45 -18.93 50.69 -49.26
CA GLY A 45 -18.09 50.85 -50.44
C GLY A 45 -18.66 51.89 -51.41
N PRO A 46 -17.93 52.22 -52.49
CA PRO A 46 -18.43 53.12 -53.52
C PRO A 46 -19.74 52.60 -54.11
N LYS A 47 -20.69 53.51 -54.38
CA LYS A 47 -21.97 53.15 -54.99
C LYS A 47 -21.71 52.67 -56.42
N THR A 48 -22.09 51.43 -56.73
CA THR A 48 -21.88 50.83 -58.06
C THR A 48 -23.17 50.87 -58.88
N PRO A 49 -23.13 51.18 -60.18
CA PRO A 49 -24.28 51.07 -61.07
C PRO A 49 -24.85 49.65 -61.08
N THR A 50 -26.16 49.52 -60.94
CA THR A 50 -26.86 48.21 -60.96
C THR A 50 -27.18 47.70 -62.36
N GLY A 51 -26.77 48.43 -63.41
CA GLY A 51 -27.08 48.12 -64.80
C GLY A 51 -28.49 48.53 -65.24
N ALA A 52 -29.28 49.14 -64.35
CA ALA A 52 -30.56 49.75 -64.66
C ALA A 52 -30.41 51.27 -64.77
N THR A 53 -30.92 51.86 -65.85
CA THR A 53 -31.02 53.30 -66.03
C THR A 53 -32.44 53.76 -65.76
N VAL A 54 -32.58 54.95 -65.18
CA VAL A 54 -33.85 55.65 -65.02
C VAL A 54 -33.80 56.97 -65.78
N ASN A 55 -34.72 57.15 -66.72
CA ASN A 55 -34.83 58.38 -67.49
C ASN A 55 -35.55 59.44 -66.66
N VAL A 56 -34.87 60.55 -66.35
CA VAL A 56 -35.49 61.70 -65.68
C VAL A 56 -35.35 62.89 -66.62
N SER A 57 -36.47 63.35 -67.16
CA SER A 57 -36.54 64.47 -68.13
C SER A 57 -35.64 64.31 -69.37
N GLY A 58 -35.57 63.11 -69.94
CA GLY A 58 -34.89 62.84 -71.21
C GLY A 58 -33.41 62.48 -71.11
N THR A 59 -32.82 62.46 -69.90
CA THR A 59 -31.45 61.99 -69.65
C THR A 59 -31.50 60.74 -68.78
N ASP A 60 -30.79 59.69 -69.20
CA ASP A 60 -30.69 58.42 -68.46
C ASP A 60 -29.64 58.53 -67.35
N TYR A 61 -30.06 58.26 -66.11
CA TYR A 61 -29.18 58.15 -64.96
C TYR A 61 -29.08 56.71 -64.48
N ASP A 62 -27.87 56.24 -64.21
CA ASP A 62 -27.66 54.92 -63.62
C ASP A 62 -28.19 54.86 -62.19
N VAL A 63 -29.00 53.84 -61.90
CA VAL A 63 -29.40 53.52 -60.54
C VAL A 63 -28.21 52.87 -59.84
N VAL A 64 -27.65 53.57 -58.85
CA VAL A 64 -26.52 53.08 -58.07
C VAL A 64 -26.98 52.48 -56.75
N ALA A 65 -26.46 51.30 -56.41
CA ALA A 65 -26.69 50.66 -55.12
C ALA A 65 -25.45 50.80 -54.22
N PRO A 66 -25.62 50.93 -52.89
CA PRO A 66 -24.50 50.89 -51.96
C PRO A 66 -23.88 49.48 -51.99
N SER A 67 -22.58 49.39 -52.28
CA SER A 67 -21.79 48.18 -52.10
C SER A 67 -21.24 48.15 -50.66
N PHE A 68 -20.93 46.96 -50.14
CA PHE A 68 -20.25 46.81 -48.84
C PHE A 68 -18.95 46.05 -49.04
N ILE A 69 -17.86 46.58 -48.50
CA ILE A 69 -16.57 45.88 -48.46
C ILE A 69 -16.27 45.45 -47.02
N ILE A 70 -15.59 44.31 -46.87
CA ILE A 70 -15.14 43.82 -45.57
C ILE A 70 -13.85 44.57 -45.22
N VAL A 71 -13.90 45.42 -44.19
CA VAL A 71 -12.78 46.33 -43.81
C VAL A 71 -12.04 45.84 -42.56
N GLY A 72 -12.48 44.74 -41.96
CA GLY A 72 -11.76 44.09 -40.87
C GLY A 72 -12.63 43.08 -40.12
N GLU A 73 -12.05 42.48 -39.09
CA GLU A 73 -12.72 41.55 -38.18
C GLU A 73 -12.81 42.18 -36.79
N LYS A 74 -14.00 42.19 -36.19
CA LYS A 74 -14.17 42.61 -34.79
C LYS A 74 -13.91 41.42 -33.87
N VAL A 75 -12.86 41.50 -33.06
CA VAL A 75 -12.55 40.52 -32.00
C VAL A 75 -13.23 40.94 -30.70
N ILE A 76 -13.91 40.02 -30.01
CA ILE A 76 -14.50 40.27 -28.69
C ILE A 76 -13.38 40.22 -27.63
N PRO A 77 -13.15 41.27 -26.82
CA PRO A 77 -12.06 41.30 -25.85
C PRO A 77 -12.13 40.15 -24.84
N LEU A 78 -10.96 39.57 -24.54
CA LEU A 78 -10.78 38.40 -23.67
C LEU A 78 -11.51 38.54 -22.31
N GLY A 79 -11.43 39.70 -21.65
CA GLY A 79 -12.13 39.94 -20.38
C GLY A 79 -13.66 39.93 -20.48
N LYS A 80 -14.24 40.36 -21.62
CA LYS A 80 -15.69 40.24 -21.88
C LYS A 80 -16.07 38.79 -22.15
N GLN A 81 -15.20 38.01 -22.81
CA GLN A 81 -15.45 36.58 -23.04
C GLN A 81 -15.40 35.79 -21.73
N PHE A 82 -14.41 36.05 -20.87
CA PHE A 82 -14.32 35.42 -19.56
C PHE A 82 -15.56 35.70 -18.70
N ARG A 83 -16.09 36.92 -18.73
CA ARG A 83 -17.31 37.26 -17.98
C ARG A 83 -18.57 36.64 -18.58
N ASN A 84 -18.70 36.64 -19.90
CA ASN A 84 -19.89 36.14 -20.59
C ASN A 84 -19.96 34.61 -20.61
N ASN A 85 -18.83 33.92 -20.58
CA ASN A 85 -18.73 32.45 -20.64
C ASN A 85 -18.35 31.81 -19.30
N PHE A 86 -18.45 32.56 -18.19
CA PHE A 86 -18.19 32.02 -16.85
C PHE A 86 -19.33 31.09 -16.43
N GLY A 87 -19.08 29.78 -16.52
CA GLY A 87 -19.98 28.73 -16.09
C GLY A 87 -19.73 28.35 -14.62
N GLN A 88 -20.80 28.25 -13.86
CA GLN A 88 -20.78 27.69 -12.51
C GLN A 88 -21.80 26.56 -12.46
N ASN A 89 -21.40 25.40 -11.96
CA ASN A 89 -22.30 24.28 -11.77
C ASN A 89 -22.06 23.63 -10.41
N ILE A 90 -23.15 23.23 -9.77
CA ILE A 90 -23.15 22.35 -8.60
C ILE A 90 -24.20 21.28 -8.85
N GLY A 91 -23.89 20.05 -8.48
CA GLY A 91 -24.76 18.90 -8.69
C GLY A 91 -24.55 17.84 -7.63
N ILE A 92 -25.60 17.06 -7.38
CA ILE A 92 -25.58 15.87 -6.52
C ILE A 92 -25.98 14.69 -7.40
N GLY A 93 -25.22 13.59 -7.32
CA GLY A 93 -25.51 12.33 -7.99
C GLY A 93 -25.84 11.25 -6.97
N LEU A 94 -26.87 10.45 -7.27
CA LEU A 94 -27.20 9.23 -6.53
C LEU A 94 -27.05 8.04 -7.48
N ASN A 95 -26.17 7.09 -7.15
CA ASN A 95 -26.02 5.86 -7.90
C ASN A 95 -26.39 4.66 -7.04
N VAL A 96 -27.46 3.96 -7.43
CA VAL A 96 -27.97 2.75 -6.77
C VAL A 96 -27.61 1.53 -7.63
N PRO A 97 -26.61 0.72 -7.26
CA PRO A 97 -26.29 -0.49 -8.01
C PRO A 97 -27.36 -1.56 -7.74
N ILE A 98 -28.26 -1.79 -8.69
CA ILE A 98 -29.33 -2.81 -8.56
C ILE A 98 -28.75 -4.21 -8.78
N PHE A 99 -28.00 -4.40 -9.87
CA PHE A 99 -27.35 -5.66 -10.18
C PHE A 99 -26.01 -5.41 -10.88
N ASN A 100 -24.93 -5.97 -10.30
CA ASN A 100 -23.57 -5.85 -10.83
C ASN A 100 -22.93 -7.23 -11.10
N GLY A 101 -23.73 -8.19 -11.58
CA GLY A 101 -23.21 -9.54 -11.86
C GLY A 101 -22.70 -10.27 -10.61
N ARG A 102 -23.29 -9.98 -9.43
CA ARG A 102 -22.89 -10.53 -8.12
C ARG A 102 -21.50 -10.10 -7.61
N VAL A 103 -20.80 -9.19 -8.30
CA VAL A 103 -19.42 -8.80 -7.98
C VAL A 103 -19.30 -8.20 -6.57
N ALA A 104 -20.18 -7.28 -6.18
CA ALA A 104 -20.10 -6.67 -4.85
C ALA A 104 -20.33 -7.70 -3.72
N ARG A 105 -21.25 -8.64 -3.92
CA ARG A 105 -21.51 -9.71 -2.96
C ARG A 105 -20.33 -10.66 -2.84
N THR A 106 -19.73 -11.07 -3.95
CA THR A 106 -18.53 -11.92 -3.97
C THR A 106 -17.35 -11.22 -3.29
N ASN A 107 -17.16 -9.92 -3.51
CA ASN A 107 -16.10 -9.15 -2.84
C ASN A 107 -16.32 -9.06 -1.32
N TRP A 108 -17.56 -8.90 -0.86
CA TRP A 108 -17.88 -8.94 0.58
C TRP A 108 -17.65 -10.31 1.22
N GLU A 109 -18.05 -11.39 0.54
CA GLU A 109 -17.78 -12.77 0.96
C GLU A 109 -16.26 -13.03 1.05
N ARG A 110 -15.49 -12.55 0.07
CA ARG A 110 -14.02 -12.58 0.10
C ARG A 110 -13.42 -11.82 1.28
N SER A 111 -13.90 -10.60 1.55
CA SER A 111 -13.42 -9.84 2.72
C SER A 111 -13.70 -10.56 4.03
N LYS A 112 -14.82 -11.28 4.16
CA LYS A 112 -15.09 -12.11 5.35
C LYS A 112 -14.09 -13.25 5.49
N LEU A 113 -13.77 -13.93 4.39
CA LEU A 113 -12.74 -14.97 4.39
C LEU A 113 -11.38 -14.42 4.82
N ASN A 114 -11.02 -13.20 4.38
CA ASN A 114 -9.80 -12.54 4.82
C ASN A 114 -9.78 -12.27 6.33
N VAL A 115 -10.91 -11.83 6.92
CA VAL A 115 -11.01 -11.70 8.39
C VAL A 115 -10.74 -13.04 9.07
N ARG A 116 -11.38 -14.12 8.60
CA ARG A 116 -11.18 -15.45 9.17
C ARG A 116 -9.73 -15.93 9.02
N LEU A 117 -9.09 -15.63 7.89
CA LEU A 117 -7.67 -15.94 7.68
C LEU A 117 -6.78 -15.23 8.70
N TYR A 118 -7.06 -13.95 8.99
CA TYR A 118 -6.32 -13.20 10.00
C TYR A 118 -6.58 -13.70 11.44
N GLU A 119 -7.78 -14.16 11.75
CA GLU A 119 -8.07 -14.85 13.01
C GLU A 119 -7.23 -16.12 13.15
N LEU A 120 -7.18 -16.95 12.10
CA LEU A 120 -6.39 -18.19 12.09
C LEU A 120 -4.88 -17.90 12.22
N GLN A 121 -4.37 -16.86 11.56
CA GLN A 121 -2.98 -16.44 11.70
C GLN A 121 -2.66 -15.93 13.11
N LYS A 122 -3.61 -15.25 13.78
CA LYS A 122 -3.46 -14.88 15.18
C LYS A 122 -3.38 -16.12 16.06
N GLU A 123 -4.31 -17.06 15.89
CA GLU A 123 -4.34 -18.31 16.65
C GLU A 123 -3.06 -19.12 16.45
N GLN A 124 -2.58 -19.23 15.22
CA GLN A 124 -1.30 -19.89 14.91
C GLN A 124 -0.13 -19.20 15.62
N GLY A 125 -0.09 -17.87 15.62
CA GLY A 125 0.93 -17.11 16.34
C GLY A 125 0.88 -17.33 17.85
N GLU A 126 -0.30 -17.43 18.44
CA GLU A 126 -0.47 -17.77 19.86
C GLU A 126 -0.02 -19.20 20.18
N GLN A 127 -0.33 -20.16 19.29
CA GLN A 127 0.13 -21.54 19.42
C GLN A 127 1.66 -21.64 19.32
N GLN A 128 2.27 -20.93 18.38
CA GLN A 128 3.72 -20.86 18.24
C GLN A 128 4.36 -20.27 19.50
N LEU A 129 3.82 -19.15 20.01
CA LEU A 129 4.32 -18.56 21.26
C LEU A 129 4.25 -19.54 22.43
N LYS A 130 3.15 -20.28 22.57
CA LYS A 130 3.04 -21.33 23.59
C LYS A 130 4.12 -22.40 23.40
N GLN A 131 4.31 -22.89 22.18
CA GLN A 131 5.33 -23.88 21.87
C GLN A 131 6.74 -23.37 22.19
N ASP A 132 7.05 -22.13 21.84
CA ASP A 132 8.34 -21.50 22.09
C ASP A 132 8.60 -21.39 23.60
N ILE A 133 7.59 -20.98 24.39
CA ILE A 133 7.68 -20.93 25.85
C ILE A 133 7.93 -22.32 26.44
N TYR A 134 7.17 -23.33 26.02
CA TYR A 134 7.36 -24.70 26.51
C TYR A 134 8.75 -25.22 26.14
N THR A 135 9.18 -25.00 24.91
CA THR A 135 10.51 -25.43 24.42
C THR A 135 11.63 -24.73 25.18
N ALA A 136 11.52 -23.41 25.38
CA ALA A 136 12.49 -22.65 26.17
C ALA A 136 12.56 -23.15 27.62
N TYR A 137 11.41 -23.42 28.24
CA TYR A 137 11.34 -23.98 29.59
C TYR A 137 11.98 -25.36 29.66
N THR A 138 11.62 -26.30 28.77
CA THR A 138 12.20 -27.65 28.77
C THR A 138 13.70 -27.63 28.48
N ASN A 139 14.14 -26.75 27.58
CA ASN A 139 15.57 -26.58 27.28
C ASN A 139 16.33 -26.02 28.49
N ALA A 140 15.76 -25.03 29.21
CA ALA A 140 16.36 -24.50 30.42
C ALA A 140 16.47 -25.56 31.53
N VAL A 141 15.41 -26.35 31.74
CA VAL A 141 15.42 -27.45 32.73
C VAL A 141 16.45 -28.51 32.34
N ALA A 142 16.48 -28.92 31.07
CA ALA A 142 17.46 -29.90 30.58
C ALA A 142 18.90 -29.38 30.69
N ALA A 143 19.14 -28.11 30.37
CA ALA A 143 20.45 -27.46 30.53
C ALA A 143 20.89 -27.44 31.99
N LEU A 144 19.99 -27.11 32.94
CA LEU A 144 20.29 -27.13 34.36
C LEU A 144 20.63 -28.55 34.86
N GLN A 145 19.88 -29.56 34.43
CA GLN A 145 20.15 -30.95 34.78
C GLN A 145 21.51 -31.41 34.20
N LYS A 146 21.80 -31.05 32.95
CA LYS A 146 23.08 -31.34 32.30
C LYS A 146 24.24 -30.68 33.04
N PHE A 147 24.12 -29.41 33.40
CA PHE A 147 25.13 -28.69 34.20
C PHE A 147 25.42 -29.41 35.53
N ASN A 148 24.37 -29.83 36.24
CA ASN A 148 24.53 -30.58 37.50
C ASN A 148 25.21 -31.95 37.27
N ALA A 149 24.87 -32.65 36.19
CA ALA A 149 25.52 -33.91 35.82
C ALA A 149 27.00 -33.71 35.44
N ASP A 150 27.31 -32.70 34.63
CA ASP A 150 28.67 -32.38 34.20
C ASP A 150 29.55 -31.98 35.41
N LYS A 151 29.00 -31.19 36.34
CA LYS A 151 29.67 -30.87 37.62
C LYS A 151 30.02 -32.14 38.40
N LYS A 152 29.10 -33.11 38.46
CA LYS A 152 29.35 -34.39 39.13
C LYS A 152 30.38 -35.25 38.40
N THR A 153 30.37 -35.22 37.06
CA THR A 153 31.36 -35.91 36.21
C THR A 153 32.75 -35.34 36.42
N VAL A 154 32.91 -34.02 36.51
CA VAL A 154 34.19 -33.38 36.84
C VAL A 154 34.69 -33.78 38.22
N GLU A 155 33.83 -33.78 39.24
CA GLU A 155 34.20 -34.22 40.59
C GLU A 155 34.67 -35.68 40.59
N THR A 156 33.96 -36.55 39.89
CA THR A 156 34.25 -37.99 39.83
C THR A 156 35.55 -38.26 39.07
N THR A 157 35.72 -37.69 37.88
CA THR A 157 36.93 -37.86 37.06
C THR A 157 38.17 -37.26 37.74
N THR A 158 38.02 -36.18 38.49
CA THR A 158 39.09 -35.62 39.32
C THR A 158 39.52 -36.62 40.41
N LYS A 159 38.59 -37.22 41.14
CA LYS A 159 38.91 -38.25 42.15
C LYS A 159 39.57 -39.47 41.53
N VAL A 160 39.10 -39.92 40.36
CA VAL A 160 39.72 -41.05 39.64
C VAL A 160 41.17 -40.74 39.29
N TYR A 161 41.44 -39.53 38.81
CA TYR A 161 42.81 -39.08 38.53
C TYR A 161 43.68 -39.01 39.79
N GLU A 162 43.17 -38.49 40.91
CA GLU A 162 43.89 -38.47 42.18
C GLU A 162 44.23 -39.89 42.68
N PHE A 163 43.29 -40.84 42.56
CA PHE A 163 43.55 -42.24 42.88
C PHE A 163 44.58 -42.87 41.93
N ALA A 164 44.49 -42.57 40.64
CA ALA A 164 45.43 -43.04 39.63
C ALA A 164 46.85 -42.52 39.93
N GLN A 165 46.98 -41.24 40.28
CA GLN A 165 48.24 -40.63 40.68
C GLN A 165 48.84 -41.32 41.91
N LYS A 166 48.06 -41.49 42.98
CA LYS A 166 48.53 -42.17 44.20
C LYS A 166 49.00 -43.60 43.93
N ARG A 167 48.30 -44.34 43.05
CA ARG A 167 48.69 -45.71 42.66
C ARG A 167 49.94 -45.72 41.78
N TYR A 168 50.11 -44.73 40.91
CA TYR A 168 51.31 -44.57 40.11
C TYR A 168 52.54 -44.28 40.97
N ASP A 169 52.40 -43.42 41.98
CA ASP A 169 53.50 -43.05 42.91
C ASP A 169 54.03 -44.25 43.71
N VAL A 170 53.19 -45.26 43.94
CA VAL A 170 53.58 -46.55 44.56
C VAL A 170 53.90 -47.65 43.54
N ASN A 171 54.11 -47.30 42.26
CA ASN A 171 54.40 -48.20 41.14
C ASN A 171 53.32 -49.28 40.87
N LEU A 172 52.08 -49.07 41.30
CA LEU A 172 50.93 -49.99 41.11
C LEU A 172 50.04 -49.63 39.91
N LEU A 173 50.44 -48.65 39.09
CA LEU A 173 49.72 -48.20 37.90
C LEU A 173 50.70 -47.87 36.77
N SER A 174 50.32 -48.13 35.52
CA SER A 174 51.11 -47.77 34.34
C SER A 174 50.99 -46.28 34.02
N THR A 175 52.05 -45.71 33.41
CA THR A 175 52.03 -44.33 32.88
C THR A 175 50.92 -44.12 31.85
N TYR A 176 50.59 -45.14 31.06
CA TYR A 176 49.50 -45.08 30.07
C TYR A 176 48.13 -44.86 30.74
N ASP A 177 47.85 -45.58 31.82
CA ASP A 177 46.58 -45.46 32.55
C ASP A 177 46.47 -44.10 33.27
N LEU A 178 47.60 -43.59 33.78
CA LEU A 178 47.67 -42.25 34.37
C LEU A 178 47.32 -41.16 33.35
N ILE A 179 47.95 -41.19 32.17
CA ILE A 179 47.69 -40.24 31.07
C ILE A 179 46.24 -40.35 30.60
N THR A 180 45.71 -41.57 30.50
CA THR A 180 44.31 -41.80 30.12
C THR A 180 43.35 -41.17 31.13
N SER A 181 43.60 -41.36 32.42
CA SER A 181 42.80 -40.73 33.47
C SER A 181 42.91 -39.21 33.47
N GLN A 182 44.08 -38.65 33.17
CA GLN A 182 44.31 -37.22 33.05
C GLN A 182 43.53 -36.62 31.87
N ASN A 183 43.57 -37.28 30.71
CA ASN A 183 42.83 -36.88 29.51
C ASN A 183 41.32 -36.91 29.75
N ASN A 184 40.82 -37.94 30.45
CA ASN A 184 39.40 -38.04 30.80
C ASN A 184 38.95 -36.90 31.73
N MET A 185 39.76 -36.55 32.73
CA MET A 185 39.48 -35.40 33.61
C MET A 185 39.46 -34.09 32.84
N GLN A 186 40.45 -33.86 31.96
CA GLN A 186 40.50 -32.63 31.14
C GLN A 186 39.29 -32.53 30.20
N SER A 187 38.90 -33.64 29.57
CA SER A 187 37.73 -33.71 28.69
C SER A 187 36.43 -33.39 29.44
N ALA A 188 36.26 -33.93 30.65
CA ALA A 188 35.12 -33.63 31.52
C ALA A 188 35.09 -32.15 31.93
N LYS A 189 36.24 -31.54 32.24
CA LYS A 189 36.33 -30.10 32.55
C LYS A 189 35.91 -29.24 31.37
N TYR A 190 36.33 -29.59 30.15
CA TYR A 190 35.88 -28.88 28.95
C TYR A 190 34.37 -28.99 28.74
N GLN A 191 33.79 -30.19 28.90
CA GLN A 191 32.34 -30.40 28.77
C GLN A 191 31.52 -29.57 29.76
N ALA A 192 31.95 -29.49 31.02
CA ALA A 192 31.28 -28.66 32.04
C ALA A 192 31.36 -27.15 31.72
N LEU A 193 32.45 -26.71 31.10
CA LEU A 193 32.62 -25.32 30.70
C LEU A 193 31.64 -24.94 29.59
N TYR A 194 31.42 -25.83 28.62
CA TYR A 194 30.44 -25.64 27.55
C TYR A 194 28.98 -25.74 28.00
N SER A 195 28.66 -26.41 29.12
CA SER A 195 27.29 -26.45 29.64
C SER A 195 26.89 -25.24 30.49
N THR A 196 27.83 -24.30 30.70
CA THR A 196 27.59 -23.05 31.44
C THR A 196 27.27 -21.86 30.51
N ILE A 197 27.53 -22.00 29.20
CA ILE A 197 27.32 -20.98 28.15
C ILE A 197 26.05 -21.34 27.36
#